data_AF-A4J302-F1
#
_entry.id   AF-A4J302-F1
#
_cell.length_a   1.000
_cell.length_b   1.000
_cell.length_c   1.000
_cell.angle_alpha   90.00
_cell.angle_beta   90.00
_cell.angle_gamma   90.00
#
_symmetry.space_group_name_H-M   'P 1'
#
loop_
_entity.id
_entity.type
_entity.pdbx_description
1 polymer ?
#
loop_
_entity_poly.entity_id
_entity_poly.type
_entity_poly.pdbx_seq_one_letter_code
_entity_poly.pdbx_strand_id
1 'polypeptide(L)' 'MNIVVRLPKSPEGKRELQKKLAQAHIEMIKGYIQKLPWEPDKKVTLYNMVKEEIKKRAESEAKSIDNKV' A
#
# COMPACT_ATOMS: atom_id res chain seq x y z
N MET A 1 -1.30 -30.33 -0.19
CA MET A 1 -2.21 -29.43 0.56
C MET A 1 -2.91 -28.55 -0.46
N ASN A 2 -4.24 -28.62 -0.56
CA ASN A 2 -5.00 -27.83 -1.52
C ASN A 2 -5.59 -26.60 -0.82
N ILE A 3 -5.22 -25.39 -1.25
CA ILE A 3 -5.77 -24.14 -0.74
C ILE A 3 -6.75 -23.60 -1.77
N VAL A 4 -8.01 -23.40 -1.37
CA VAL A 4 -9.05 -22.78 -2.21
C VAL A 4 -9.27 -21.35 -1.73
N VAL A 5 -8.95 -20.37 -2.57
CA VAL A 5 -9.15 -18.95 -2.27
C VAL A 5 -10.50 -18.50 -2.83
N ARG A 6 -11.37 -17.96 -1.98
CA ARG A 6 -12.65 -17.35 -2.38
C ARG A 6 -12.59 -15.84 -2.20
N LEU A 7 -12.67 -15.11 -3.29
CA LEU A 7 -12.69 -13.65 -3.27
C LEU A 7 -14.10 -13.12 -2.98
N PRO A 8 -14.24 -12.05 -2.19
CA PRO A 8 -15.52 -11.41 -1.95
C PRO A 8 -16.07 -10.80 -3.24
N LYS A 9 -17.35 -11.05 -3.50
CA LYS A 9 -18.05 -10.54 -4.69
C LYS A 9 -18.82 -9.25 -4.42
N SER A 10 -19.25 -9.02 -3.18
CA SER A 10 -19.99 -7.81 -2.80
C SER A 10 -19.09 -6.56 -2.83
N PRO A 11 -19.65 -5.37 -3.11
CA PRO A 11 -18.93 -4.11 -3.04
C PRO A 11 -18.28 -3.86 -1.66
N GLU A 12 -19.00 -4.16 -0.58
CA GLU A 12 -18.54 -3.99 0.79
C GLU A 12 -17.35 -4.93 1.07
N GLY A 13 -17.45 -6.19 0.65
CA GLY A 13 -16.39 -7.17 0.83
C GLY A 13 -15.15 -6.83 0.01
N LYS A 14 -15.31 -6.29 -1.20
CA LYS A 14 -14.18 -5.76 -1.98
C LYS A 14 -13.50 -4.58 -1.28
N ARG A 15 -14.27 -3.65 -0.71
CA ARG A 15 -13.73 -2.50 0.03
C ARG A 15 -12.98 -2.93 1.28
N GLU A 16 -13.50 -3.90 2.02
CA GLU A 16 -12.83 -4.45 3.19
C GLU A 16 -11.53 -5.17 2.81
N LEU A 17 -11.56 -5.97 1.74
CA LEU A 17 -10.36 -6.62 1.20
C LEU A 17 -9.30 -5.60 0.80
N GLN A 18 -9.67 -4.52 0.11
CA GLN A 18 -8.76 -3.44 -0.24
C GLN A 18 -8.12 -2.79 0.99
N LYS A 19 -8.91 -2.52 2.04
CA LYS A 19 -8.38 -1.99 3.31
C LYS A 19 -7.37 -2.94 3.95
N LYS A 20 -7.71 -4.23 4.04
CA LYS A 20 -6.82 -5.26 4.60
C LYS A 20 -5.54 -5.41 3.79
N LEU A 21 -5.63 -5.37 2.47
CA LEU A 21 -4.49 -5.44 1.57
C LEU A 21 -3.58 -4.21 1.76
N ALA A 22 -4.15 -3.01 1.82
CA ALA A 22 -3.39 -1.79 2.09
C ALA A 22 -2.66 -1.85 3.44
N GLN A 23 -3.34 -2.34 4.49
CA GLN A 23 -2.74 -2.53 5.81
C GLN A 23 -1.55 -3.52 5.76
N ALA A 24 -1.72 -4.66 5.09
CA ALA A 24 -0.65 -5.65 4.94
C ALA A 24 0.58 -5.06 4.22
N HIS A 25 0.38 -4.25 3.18
CA HIS A 25 1.47 -3.56 2.50
C HIS A 25 2.19 -2.56 3.42
N ILE A 26 1.46 -1.78 4.22
CA ILE A 26 2.05 -0.83 5.19
C ILE A 26 2.89 -1.57 6.23
N GLU A 27 2.38 -2.67 6.78
CA GLU A 27 3.10 -3.48 7.77
C GLU A 27 4.38 -4.06 7.19
N MET A 28 4.32 -4.56 5.95
CA MET A 28 5.50 -5.06 5.24
C MET A 28 6.56 -3.96 5.06
N ILE A 29 6.17 -2.77 4.58
CA ILE A 29 7.08 -1.63 4.40
C ILE A 29 7.70 -1.22 5.75
N LYS A 30 6.89 -1.10 6.79
CA LYS A 30 7.36 -0.77 8.14
C LYS A 30 8.36 -1.81 8.65
N GLY A 31 8.06 -3.10 8.47
CA GLY A 31 8.94 -4.19 8.85
C GLY A 31 10.29 -4.13 8.14
N TYR A 32 10.31 -3.79 6.85
CA TYR A 32 11.56 -3.59 6.11
C TYR A 32 12.35 -2.39 6.66
N ILE A 33 11.72 -1.24 6.85
CA ILE A 33 12.39 -0.03 7.35
C ILE A 33 12.96 -0.24 8.76
N GLN A 34 12.24 -0.96 9.62
CA GLN A 34 12.69 -1.26 10.98
C GLN A 34 13.96 -2.11 11.00
N LYS A 35 14.09 -3.07 10.07
CA LYS A 35 15.25 -3.96 9.94
C LYS A 35 16.51 -3.27 9.38
N LEU A 36 16.39 -2.07 8.81
CA LEU A 36 17.56 -1.35 8.31
C LEU A 36 18.50 -0.95 9.46
N PRO A 37 19.83 -1.06 9.32
CA PRO A 37 20.80 -0.65 10.33
C PRO A 37 21.02 0.87 10.31
N TRP A 38 19.93 1.64 10.34
CA TRP A 38 19.93 3.11 10.27
C TRP A 38 19.47 3.73 11.58
N GLU A 39 19.89 4.97 11.79
CA GLU A 39 19.40 5.80 12.89
C GLU A 39 17.88 6.04 12.77
N PRO A 40 17.16 6.19 13.90
CA PRO A 40 15.71 6.39 13.91
C PRO A 40 15.23 7.51 12.98
N ASP A 41 15.94 8.65 12.97
CA ASP A 41 15.54 9.82 12.17
C ASP A 41 15.62 9.55 10.67
N LYS A 42 16.61 8.77 10.22
CA LYS A 42 16.75 8.36 8.81
C LYS A 42 15.64 7.38 8.42
N LYS A 43 15.21 6.51 9.34
CA LYS A 43 14.08 5.59 9.12
C LYS A 43 12.76 6.35 8.97
N VAL A 44 12.52 7.35 9.83
CA VAL A 44 11.33 8.22 9.74
C VAL A 44 11.35 9.00 8.43
N THR A 45 12.50 9.56 8.07
CA THR A 45 12.69 10.27 6.81
C THR A 45 12.39 9.38 5.60
N LEU A 46 12.92 8.16 5.56
CA LEU A 46 12.61 7.19 4.51
C LEU A 46 11.12 6.84 4.46
N TYR A 47 10.49 6.61 5.61
CA TYR A 47 9.06 6.31 5.66
C TYR A 47 8.22 7.44 5.04
N ASN A 48 8.55 8.69 5.37
CA ASN A 48 7.85 9.86 4.82
C ASN A 48 8.07 9.99 3.30
N MET A 49 9.29 9.75 2.81
CA MET A 49 9.57 9.77 1.36
C MET A 49 8.76 8.70 0.62
N VAL A 50 8.73 7.47 1.14
CA VAL A 50 7.95 6.36 0.55
C VAL A 50 6.45 6.70 0.53
N LYS A 51 5.93 7.26 1.62
CA LYS A 51 4.54 7.70 1.71
C LYS A 51 4.19 8.74 0.65
N GLU A 52 5.01 9.77 0.48
CA GLU A 52 4.77 10.83 -0.51
C GLU A 52 4.89 10.32 -1.95
N GLU A 53 5.85 9.43 -2.23
CA GLU A 53 5.99 8.81 -3.56
C GLU A 53 4.77 7.96 -3.92
N ILE A 54 4.25 7.17 -2.97
CA ILE A 54 3.02 6.38 -3.19
C ILE A 54 1.84 7.31 -3.46
N LYS A 55 1.70 8.40 -2.69
CA LYS A 55 0.63 9.38 -2.88
C LYS A 55 0.71 10.03 -4.27
N LYS A 56 1.90 10.47 -4.68
CA LYS A 56 2.14 11.09 -5.98
C LYS A 56 1.79 10.14 -7.14
N ARG A 57 2.16 8.85 -7.03
CA ARG A 57 1.79 7.84 -8.04
C ARG A 57 0.29 7.66 -8.14
N ALA A 58 -0.40 7.52 -7.01
CA ALA A 58 -1.86 7.40 -6.99
C ALA A 58 -2.55 8.61 -7.64
N GLU A 59 -2.06 9.83 -7.38
CA GLU A 59 -2.57 11.05 -8.02
C GLU A 59 -2.29 11.10 -9.53
N SER A 60 -1.13 10.62 -9.97
CA SER A 60 -0.77 10.56 -11.40
C SER A 60 -1.57 9.52 -12.17
N GLU A 61 -1.88 8.38 -11.54
CA GLU A 61 -2.71 7.33 -12.10
C GLU A 61 -4.16 7.80 -12.22
N ALA A 62 -4.69 8.49 -11.21
CA ALA A 62 -6.03 9.08 -11.27
C ALA A 62 -6.17 10.07 -12.44
N LYS A 63 -5.22 10.99 -12.60
CA LYS A 63 -5.22 11.98 -13.70
C LYS A 63 -5.11 11.33 -15.09
N SER A 64 -4.44 10.19 -15.20
CA SER A 64 -4.29 9.47 -16.47
C SER A 64 -5.55 8.73 -16.90
N ILE A 65 -6.46 8.44 -15.96
CA ILE A 65 -7.74 7.78 -16.21
C ILE A 65 -8.80 8.81 -16.66
N ASP A 66 -8.78 10.02 -16.08
CA ASP A 66 -9.70 11.12 -16.46
C ASP A 66 -9.47 11.64 -17.89
N ASN A 67 -8.24 11.52 -18.42
CA ASN A 67 -7.89 12.00 -19.77
C ASN A 67 -8.17 10.97 -20.88
N LYS A 68 -8.80 9.83 -20.55
CA LYS A 68 -9.12 8.71 -21.45
C LYS A 68 -10.62 8.48 -21.64
N VAL A 69 -11.47 9.37 -21.12
CA VAL A 69 -12.94 9.36 -21.26
C VAL A 69 -13.38 10.47 -22.22
#